data_AF-K9X2S3-F1
#
_entry.id   AF-K9X2S3-F1
#
_cell.length_a   1.000
_cell.length_b   1.000
_cell.length_c   1.000
_cell.angle_alpha   90.00
_cell.angle_beta   90.00
_cell.angle_gamma   90.00
#
_symmetry.space_group_name_H-M   'P 1'
#
loop_
_entity.id
_entity.type
_entity.pdbx_description
1 polymer ?
#
loop_
_entity_poly.entity_id
_entity_poly.type
_entity_poly.pdbx_seq_one_letter_code
_entity_poly.pdbx_strand_id
1 'polypeptide(L)'
;MKELYIFVTTDRPDQYLNPIVQCILRGITRIVFVQIEDSKIDQVQLNLLRSNVYDLIRNLSVGLYKYYSGNLKDTLFALDSEYSSDELAKLKAQYLPVLTDNIKWDIERIRYLDLRRNISLLHKKGRANIIFDVTSVSKVYIGDILACCLLENIDTVYTFELLVKPDFSKPWKLLIHDLEEGKQYRYLNLVETPIFKESSKDILIRTTPLIISIIGTALFVALTLAATFAFGNNSAITQVISTVGTALGITSFFLIYFPIRGK
;
A
#
# COMPACT_ATOMS: atom_id res chain seq x y z
N MET A 1 -13.48 -8.53 -10.36
CA MET A 1 -13.15 -9.22 -9.10
C MET A 1 -12.23 -8.28 -8.35
N LYS A 2 -12.53 -7.96 -7.08
CA LYS A 2 -11.66 -7.10 -6.27
C LYS A 2 -10.72 -7.97 -5.44
N GLU A 3 -9.45 -7.59 -5.39
CA GLU A 3 -8.38 -8.40 -4.80
C GLU A 3 -7.65 -7.62 -3.69
N LEU A 4 -7.31 -8.31 -2.60
CA LEU A 4 -6.53 -7.79 -1.49
C LEU A 4 -5.17 -8.50 -1.46
N TYR A 5 -4.11 -7.74 -1.67
CA TYR A 5 -2.72 -8.19 -1.58
C TYR A 5 -2.14 -7.73 -0.25
N ILE A 6 -1.95 -8.66 0.67
CA ILE A 6 -1.47 -8.36 2.02
C ILE A 6 0.01 -8.66 2.10
N PHE A 7 0.83 -7.64 2.35
CA PHE A 7 2.26 -7.86 2.53
C PHE A 7 2.56 -8.43 3.93
N VAL A 8 3.31 -9.53 3.95
CA VAL A 8 3.56 -10.37 5.12
C VAL A 8 5.02 -10.24 5.57
N THR A 9 5.22 -9.90 6.84
CA THR A 9 6.56 -9.94 7.48
C THR A 9 6.58 -10.61 8.86
N THR A 10 5.45 -11.18 9.27
CA THR A 10 5.25 -11.76 10.61
C THR A 10 4.31 -12.96 10.51
N ASP A 11 4.53 -13.96 11.35
CA ASP A 11 3.72 -15.20 11.38
C ASP A 11 2.50 -15.10 12.31
N ARG A 12 2.26 -13.92 12.92
CA ARG A 12 1.16 -13.66 13.86
C ARG A 12 -0.19 -13.45 13.15
N PRO A 13 -1.14 -14.40 13.24
CA PRO A 13 -2.38 -14.38 12.46
C PRO A 13 -3.33 -13.21 12.76
N ASP A 14 -3.35 -12.75 14.01
CA ASP A 14 -4.21 -11.69 14.52
C ASP A 14 -4.03 -10.36 13.77
N GLN A 15 -2.81 -10.07 13.31
CA GLN A 15 -2.49 -8.82 12.61
C GLN A 15 -3.14 -8.70 11.23
N TYR A 16 -3.61 -9.82 10.67
CA TYR A 16 -4.20 -9.89 9.34
C TYR A 16 -5.72 -9.83 9.34
N LEU A 17 -6.35 -10.08 10.49
CA LEU A 17 -7.81 -10.23 10.59
C LEU A 17 -8.54 -8.96 10.22
N ASN A 18 -8.10 -7.83 10.78
CA ASN A 18 -8.81 -6.56 10.63
C ASN A 18 -8.84 -6.09 9.17
N PRO A 19 -7.70 -6.03 8.43
CA PRO A 19 -7.72 -5.77 7.00
C PRO A 19 -8.61 -6.74 6.22
N ILE A 20 -8.50 -8.05 6.48
CA ILE A 20 -9.24 -9.08 5.76
C ILE A 20 -10.75 -8.89 5.91
N VAL A 21 -11.24 -8.77 7.15
CA VAL A 21 -12.66 -8.62 7.44
C VAL A 21 -13.18 -7.31 6.83
N GLN A 22 -12.45 -6.19 7.05
CA GLN A 22 -12.84 -4.89 6.51
C GLN A 22 -12.99 -4.91 4.99
N CYS A 23 -12.04 -5.54 4.31
CA CYS A 23 -12.02 -5.63 2.85
C CYS A 23 -13.10 -6.58 2.30
N ILE A 24 -13.32 -7.73 2.93
CA ILE A 24 -14.36 -8.67 2.49
C ILE A 24 -15.75 -8.06 2.64
N LEU A 25 -16.03 -7.37 3.75
CA LEU A 25 -17.30 -6.65 3.94
C LEU A 25 -17.51 -5.55 2.88
N ARG A 26 -16.44 -5.06 2.25
CA ARG A 26 -16.45 -4.10 1.12
C ARG A 26 -16.40 -4.76 -0.27
N GLY A 27 -16.56 -6.08 -0.34
CA GLY A 27 -16.70 -6.85 -1.57
C GLY A 27 -15.39 -7.39 -2.17
N ILE A 28 -14.30 -7.47 -1.39
CA ILE A 28 -13.14 -8.27 -1.78
C ILE A 28 -13.52 -9.76 -1.81
N THR A 29 -13.09 -10.47 -2.85
CA THR A 29 -13.37 -11.91 -3.04
C THR A 29 -12.11 -12.75 -3.22
N ARG A 30 -10.93 -12.12 -3.17
CA ARG A 30 -9.65 -12.81 -3.26
C ARG A 30 -8.63 -12.15 -2.35
N ILE A 31 -7.98 -12.96 -1.52
CA ILE A 31 -6.91 -12.56 -0.61
C ILE A 31 -5.65 -13.24 -1.09
N VAL A 32 -4.57 -12.47 -1.22
CA VAL A 32 -3.25 -12.97 -1.58
C VAL A 32 -2.27 -12.52 -0.51
N PHE A 33 -1.67 -13.47 0.20
CA PHE A 33 -0.57 -13.17 1.11
C PHE A 33 0.73 -13.06 0.31
N VAL A 34 1.36 -11.89 0.36
CA VAL A 34 2.55 -11.56 -0.40
C VAL A 34 3.75 -11.44 0.53
N GLN A 35 4.73 -12.30 0.36
CA GLN A 35 5.98 -12.20 1.11
C GLN A 35 7.10 -11.64 0.26
N ILE A 36 7.83 -10.69 0.83
CA ILE A 36 9.08 -10.19 0.26
C ILE A 36 10.21 -11.12 0.74
N GLU A 37 10.87 -11.80 -0.20
CA GLU A 37 12.06 -12.59 0.07
C GLU A 37 13.29 -11.69 0.06
N ASP A 38 13.94 -11.58 1.22
CA ASP A 38 15.15 -10.81 1.45
C ASP A 38 15.96 -11.51 2.54
N SER A 39 17.29 -11.43 2.46
CA SER A 39 18.21 -12.02 3.45
C SER A 39 18.17 -11.33 4.81
N LYS A 40 17.51 -10.16 4.89
CA LYS A 40 17.44 -9.33 6.11
C LYS A 40 16.29 -9.70 7.05
N ILE A 41 15.34 -10.55 6.60
CA ILE A 41 14.19 -10.94 7.41
C ILE A 41 13.96 -12.45 7.40
N ASP A 42 13.47 -12.92 8.54
CA ASP A 42 13.02 -14.29 8.69
C ASP A 42 11.85 -14.57 7.76
N GLN A 43 11.90 -15.74 7.13
CA GLN A 43 10.89 -16.14 6.17
C GLN A 43 9.68 -16.72 6.89
N VAL A 44 8.50 -16.18 6.61
CA VAL A 44 7.23 -16.65 7.15
C VAL A 44 6.78 -17.91 6.39
N GLN A 45 6.32 -18.92 7.13
CA GLN A 45 5.70 -20.10 6.53
C GLN A 45 4.29 -19.76 6.03
N LEU A 46 4.18 -19.16 4.84
CA LEU A 46 2.90 -18.62 4.31
C LEU A 46 1.73 -19.61 4.31
N ASN A 47 1.97 -20.89 4.02
CA ASN A 47 0.90 -21.90 4.05
C ASN A 47 0.35 -22.10 5.47
N LEU A 48 1.25 -22.14 6.46
CA LEU A 48 0.87 -22.25 7.87
C LEU A 48 0.19 -20.97 8.35
N LEU A 49 0.73 -19.79 8.01
CA LEU A 49 0.10 -18.50 8.32
C LEU A 49 -1.33 -18.45 7.76
N ARG A 50 -1.51 -18.75 6.47
CA ARG A 50 -2.84 -18.78 5.82
C ARG A 50 -3.79 -19.71 6.56
N SER A 51 -3.34 -20.92 6.90
CA SER A 51 -4.14 -21.88 7.66
C SER A 51 -4.52 -21.35 9.04
N ASN A 52 -3.59 -20.70 9.74
CA ASN A 52 -3.79 -20.16 11.07
C ASN A 52 -4.73 -18.95 11.08
N VAL A 53 -4.63 -18.06 10.07
CA VAL A 53 -5.57 -16.94 9.87
C VAL A 53 -6.97 -17.48 9.62
N TYR A 54 -7.11 -18.45 8.72
CA TYR A 54 -8.39 -19.09 8.44
C TYR A 54 -8.98 -19.78 9.68
N ASP A 55 -8.17 -20.53 10.43
CA ASP A 55 -8.58 -21.17 11.68
C ASP A 55 -9.02 -20.15 12.73
N LEU A 56 -8.32 -19.02 12.84
CA LEU A 56 -8.69 -17.96 13.76
C LEU A 56 -10.03 -17.31 13.40
N ILE A 57 -10.28 -17.04 12.12
CA ILE A 57 -11.59 -16.56 11.63
C ILE A 57 -12.68 -17.59 11.93
N ARG A 58 -12.41 -18.88 11.69
CA ARG A 58 -13.33 -19.97 12.01
C ARG A 58 -13.67 -20.02 13.49
N ASN A 59 -12.67 -19.94 14.37
CA ASN A 59 -12.87 -19.92 15.81
C ASN A 59 -13.71 -18.70 16.23
N LEU A 60 -13.42 -17.51 15.68
CA LEU A 60 -14.19 -16.29 15.96
C LEU A 60 -15.64 -16.42 15.48
N SER A 61 -15.89 -17.06 14.34
CA SER A 61 -17.26 -17.30 13.83
C SER A 61 -18.11 -18.21 14.73
N VAL A 62 -17.48 -18.94 15.66
CA VAL A 62 -18.17 -19.75 16.68
C VAL A 62 -18.03 -19.19 18.09
N GLY A 63 -17.43 -18.01 18.26
CA GLY A 63 -17.29 -17.33 19.56
C GLY A 63 -16.08 -17.78 20.38
N LEU A 64 -15.03 -18.25 19.73
CA LEU A 64 -13.77 -18.64 20.36
C LEU A 64 -12.61 -17.78 19.85
N TYR A 65 -11.68 -17.41 20.71
CA TYR A 65 -10.42 -16.80 20.33
C TYR A 65 -9.27 -17.78 20.57
N LYS A 66 -8.42 -17.98 19.56
CA LYS A 66 -7.22 -18.82 19.69
C LYS A 66 -5.97 -17.95 19.79
N TYR A 67 -5.18 -18.18 20.83
CA TYR A 67 -3.90 -17.50 20.99
C TYR A 67 -2.83 -18.13 20.09
N TYR A 68 -2.14 -17.32 19.31
CA TYR A 68 -1.05 -17.76 18.42
C TYR A 68 0.34 -17.31 18.86
N SER A 69 0.42 -16.51 19.93
CA SER A 69 1.67 -15.98 20.46
C SER A 69 1.65 -15.87 21.99
N GLY A 70 2.84 -15.73 22.59
CA GLY A 70 3.01 -15.58 24.04
C GLY A 70 2.80 -16.87 24.82
N ASN A 71 2.64 -16.75 26.14
CA ASN A 71 2.56 -17.88 27.07
C ASN A 71 1.28 -18.71 26.91
N LEU A 72 0.25 -18.15 26.28
CA LEU A 72 -1.04 -18.80 26.04
C LEU A 72 -1.14 -19.41 24.65
N LYS A 73 -0.04 -19.52 23.90
CA LYS A 73 -0.04 -20.06 22.54
C LYS A 73 -0.76 -21.41 22.46
N ASP A 74 -1.57 -21.57 21.42
CA ASP A 74 -2.41 -22.72 21.10
C ASP A 74 -3.56 -23.00 22.09
N THR A 75 -3.80 -22.10 23.04
CA THR A 75 -5.00 -22.16 23.90
C THR A 75 -6.20 -21.48 23.25
N LEU A 76 -7.39 -22.00 23.57
CA LEU A 76 -8.68 -21.44 23.18
C LEU A 76 -9.31 -20.70 24.36
N PHE A 77 -9.81 -19.50 24.10
CA PHE A 77 -10.54 -18.68 25.05
C PHE A 77 -11.98 -18.53 24.57
N ALA A 78 -12.94 -18.89 25.42
CA ALA A 78 -14.35 -18.77 25.13
C ALA A 78 -14.79 -17.32 25.35
N LEU A 79 -15.37 -16.71 24.32
CA LEU A 79 -15.76 -15.30 24.37
C LEU A 79 -17.10 -15.09 25.09
N ASP A 80 -17.87 -16.14 25.34
CA ASP A 80 -19.12 -16.06 26.12
C ASP A 80 -18.91 -15.65 27.59
N SER A 81 -17.69 -15.76 28.14
CA SER A 81 -17.36 -15.22 29.45
C SER A 81 -17.14 -13.70 29.46
N GLU A 82 -16.97 -13.07 28.30
CA GLU A 82 -16.70 -11.62 28.16
C GLU A 82 -17.84 -10.86 27.46
N TYR A 83 -18.63 -11.51 26.62
CA TYR A 83 -19.72 -10.88 25.87
C TYR A 83 -21.10 -11.43 26.25
N SER A 84 -22.11 -10.58 26.17
CA SER A 84 -23.50 -11.02 26.19
C SER A 84 -23.86 -11.87 24.96
N SER A 85 -24.95 -12.61 25.04
CA SER A 85 -25.44 -13.44 23.91
C SER A 85 -25.65 -12.62 22.63
N ASP A 86 -26.14 -11.39 22.75
CA ASP A 86 -26.42 -10.51 21.60
C ASP A 86 -25.13 -9.98 20.96
N GLU A 87 -24.16 -9.58 21.77
CA GLU A 87 -22.84 -9.15 21.29
C GLU A 87 -22.11 -10.30 20.60
N LEU A 88 -22.16 -11.50 21.19
CA LEU A 88 -21.55 -12.70 20.61
C LEU A 88 -22.21 -13.06 19.27
N ALA A 89 -23.52 -12.91 19.12
CA ALA A 89 -24.21 -13.13 17.86
C ALA A 89 -23.75 -12.14 16.77
N LYS A 90 -23.57 -10.85 17.11
CA LYS A 90 -23.04 -9.83 16.19
C LYS A 90 -21.62 -10.14 15.75
N LEU A 91 -20.75 -10.51 16.70
CA LEU A 91 -19.38 -10.93 16.43
C LEU A 91 -19.37 -12.09 15.43
N LYS A 92 -20.10 -13.17 15.72
CA LYS A 92 -20.17 -14.36 14.84
C LYS A 92 -20.63 -14.00 13.43
N ALA A 93 -21.66 -13.16 13.32
CA ALA A 93 -22.20 -12.69 12.04
C ALA A 93 -21.19 -11.88 11.22
N GLN A 94 -20.26 -11.17 11.87
CA GLN A 94 -19.24 -10.36 11.18
C GLN A 94 -18.16 -11.22 10.50
N TYR A 95 -17.82 -12.37 11.08
CA TYR A 95 -16.77 -13.27 10.54
C TYR A 95 -17.30 -14.33 9.58
N LEU A 96 -18.58 -14.71 9.68
CA LEU A 96 -19.17 -15.76 8.84
C LEU A 96 -19.02 -15.50 7.31
N PRO A 97 -19.19 -14.27 6.78
CA PRO A 97 -19.03 -13.99 5.35
C PRO A 97 -17.62 -14.30 4.81
N VAL A 98 -16.60 -14.23 5.68
CA VAL A 98 -15.20 -14.49 5.31
C VAL A 98 -14.94 -15.97 5.02
N LEU A 99 -15.77 -16.85 5.56
CA LEU A 99 -15.67 -18.31 5.43
C LEU A 99 -16.44 -18.86 4.23
N THR A 100 -16.97 -18.00 3.36
CA THR A 100 -17.73 -18.44 2.18
C THR A 100 -16.80 -18.97 1.07
N ASP A 101 -17.24 -19.99 0.34
CA ASP A 101 -16.46 -20.62 -0.75
C ASP A 101 -16.12 -19.66 -1.91
N ASN A 102 -16.79 -18.51 -1.96
CA ASN A 102 -16.53 -17.47 -2.95
C ASN A 102 -15.23 -16.68 -2.67
N ILE A 103 -14.67 -16.79 -1.46
CA ILE A 103 -13.42 -16.13 -1.09
C ILE A 103 -12.22 -17.03 -1.41
N LYS A 104 -11.38 -16.59 -2.35
CA LYS A 104 -10.14 -17.30 -2.70
C LYS A 104 -8.97 -16.83 -1.85
N TRP A 105 -8.14 -17.79 -1.42
CA TRP A 105 -6.97 -17.54 -0.56
C TRP A 105 -5.69 -18.07 -1.19
N ASP A 106 -4.87 -17.16 -1.71
CA ASP A 106 -3.63 -17.47 -2.40
C ASP A 106 -2.41 -16.98 -1.60
N ILE A 107 -1.23 -17.47 -2.01
CA ILE A 107 0.05 -17.03 -1.49
C ILE A 107 0.99 -16.69 -2.65
N GLU A 108 1.79 -15.66 -2.49
CA GLU A 108 2.81 -15.25 -3.45
C GLU A 108 4.11 -14.90 -2.73
N ARG A 109 5.23 -15.20 -3.38
CA ARG A 109 6.57 -14.83 -2.92
C ARG A 109 7.25 -13.99 -3.98
N ILE A 110 7.82 -12.88 -3.55
CA ILE A 110 8.44 -11.88 -4.41
C ILE A 110 9.85 -11.63 -3.90
N ARG A 111 10.86 -11.86 -4.74
CA ARG A 111 12.22 -11.42 -4.42
C ARG A 111 12.25 -9.90 -4.28
N TYR A 112 12.93 -9.39 -3.25
CA TYR A 112 13.02 -7.94 -3.01
C TYR A 112 13.47 -7.15 -4.24
N LEU A 113 14.50 -7.64 -4.96
CA LEU A 113 14.99 -7.01 -6.19
C LEU A 113 13.95 -6.92 -7.31
N ASP A 114 12.93 -7.78 -7.29
CA ASP A 114 11.85 -7.80 -8.26
C ASP A 114 10.58 -7.11 -7.73
N LEU A 115 10.61 -6.45 -6.57
CA LEU A 115 9.42 -5.89 -5.91
C LEU A 115 8.63 -4.97 -6.82
N ARG A 116 9.29 -3.96 -7.40
CA ARG A 116 8.66 -3.01 -8.33
C ARG A 116 8.04 -3.71 -9.53
N ARG A 117 8.78 -4.64 -10.15
CA ARG A 117 8.31 -5.39 -11.33
C ARG A 117 7.06 -6.19 -10.98
N ASN A 118 7.04 -6.87 -9.84
CA ASN A 118 5.89 -7.67 -9.44
C ASN A 118 4.69 -6.78 -9.10
N ILE A 119 4.87 -5.70 -8.34
CA ILE A 119 3.80 -4.73 -8.07
C ILE A 119 3.20 -4.19 -9.38
N SER A 120 4.04 -3.83 -10.37
CA SER A 120 3.58 -3.41 -11.71
C SER A 120 2.78 -4.51 -12.42
N LEU A 121 3.24 -5.76 -12.37
CA LEU A 121 2.54 -6.90 -12.98
C LEU A 121 1.21 -7.19 -12.29
N LEU A 122 1.15 -7.12 -10.96
CA LEU A 122 -0.08 -7.29 -10.19
C LEU A 122 -1.09 -6.23 -10.58
N HIS A 123 -0.68 -4.95 -10.58
CA HIS A 123 -1.54 -3.84 -10.97
C HIS A 123 -2.06 -3.95 -12.41
N LYS A 124 -1.21 -4.37 -13.36
CA LYS A 124 -1.61 -4.60 -14.76
C LYS A 124 -2.59 -5.76 -14.92
N LYS A 125 -2.45 -6.82 -14.11
CA LYS A 125 -3.34 -8.00 -14.14
C LYS A 125 -4.69 -7.68 -13.50
N GLY A 126 -4.70 -7.05 -12.34
CA GLY A 126 -5.92 -6.72 -11.60
C GLY A 126 -6.48 -5.36 -12.03
N ARG A 127 -7.30 -5.38 -13.08
CA ARG A 127 -8.08 -4.22 -13.56
C ARG A 127 -8.65 -3.38 -12.39
N ALA A 128 -8.13 -2.17 -12.16
CA ALA A 128 -8.67 -1.07 -11.32
C ALA A 128 -9.21 -1.40 -9.90
N ASN A 129 -9.01 -2.62 -9.37
CA ASN A 129 -9.70 -3.12 -8.18
C ASN A 129 -8.77 -3.93 -7.26
N ILE A 130 -7.52 -3.47 -7.13
CA ILE A 130 -6.55 -4.05 -6.21
C ILE A 130 -6.40 -3.15 -5.00
N ILE A 131 -6.33 -3.74 -3.81
CA ILE A 131 -5.89 -3.10 -2.58
C ILE A 131 -4.57 -3.75 -2.16
N PHE A 132 -3.54 -2.94 -1.92
CA PHE A 132 -2.32 -3.38 -1.27
C PHE A 132 -2.40 -3.03 0.21
N ASP A 133 -2.31 -4.01 1.09
CA ASP A 133 -2.30 -3.83 2.54
C ASP A 133 -0.89 -3.98 3.10
N VAL A 134 -0.48 -3.01 3.92
CA VAL A 134 0.83 -2.98 4.57
C VAL A 134 0.76 -2.96 6.09
N THR A 135 -0.38 -3.35 6.67
CA THR A 135 -0.64 -3.29 8.13
C THR A 135 0.41 -4.06 8.95
N SER A 136 0.72 -5.28 8.50
CA SER A 136 1.59 -6.26 9.15
C SER A 136 3.05 -6.20 8.65
N VAL A 137 3.41 -5.14 7.94
CA VAL A 137 4.72 -5.02 7.30
C VAL A 137 5.72 -4.36 8.24
N SER A 138 6.91 -4.91 8.33
CA SER A 138 8.04 -4.28 9.01
C SER A 138 8.32 -2.90 8.43
N LYS A 139 8.59 -1.92 9.28
CA LYS A 139 8.84 -0.52 8.90
C LYS A 139 9.86 -0.36 7.77
N VAL A 140 10.82 -1.29 7.69
CA VAL A 140 11.88 -1.30 6.67
C VAL A 140 11.30 -1.42 5.25
N TYR A 141 10.23 -2.20 5.04
CA TYR A 141 9.68 -2.44 3.70
C TYR A 141 8.51 -1.54 3.33
N ILE A 142 7.85 -0.89 4.30
CA ILE A 142 6.70 -0.01 4.01
C ILE A 142 7.11 1.08 3.03
N GLY A 143 8.26 1.72 3.27
CA GLY A 143 8.79 2.77 2.39
C GLY A 143 9.04 2.28 0.96
N ASP A 144 9.64 1.08 0.81
CA ASP A 144 9.95 0.51 -0.48
C ASP A 144 8.71 0.07 -1.26
N ILE A 145 7.74 -0.57 -0.59
CA ILE A 145 6.44 -0.93 -1.18
C ILE A 145 5.73 0.33 -1.64
N LEU A 146 5.66 1.34 -0.78
CA LEU A 146 5.00 2.61 -1.08
C LEU A 146 5.67 3.35 -2.24
N ALA A 147 7.01 3.39 -2.28
CA ALA A 147 7.76 3.96 -3.38
C ALA A 147 7.53 3.20 -4.70
N CYS A 148 7.49 1.87 -4.67
CA CYS A 148 7.15 1.06 -5.84
C CYS A 148 5.72 1.35 -6.32
N CYS A 149 4.74 1.42 -5.41
CA CYS A 149 3.36 1.75 -5.74
C CYS A 149 3.26 3.14 -6.39
N LEU A 150 3.95 4.14 -5.84
CA LEU A 150 4.02 5.49 -6.41
C LEU A 150 4.55 5.50 -7.85
N LEU A 151 5.69 4.84 -8.07
CA LEU A 151 6.31 4.79 -9.40
C LEU A 151 5.42 4.11 -10.44
N GLU A 152 4.54 3.22 -10.00
CA GLU A 152 3.56 2.53 -10.83
C GLU A 152 2.16 3.19 -10.82
N ASN A 153 2.01 4.39 -10.23
CA ASN A 153 0.75 5.14 -10.09
C ASN A 153 -0.38 4.35 -9.40
N ILE A 154 -0.03 3.61 -8.36
CA ILE A 154 -0.95 2.85 -7.54
C ILE A 154 -1.29 3.68 -6.30
N ASP A 155 -2.55 4.09 -6.21
CA ASP A 155 -3.07 4.91 -5.11
C ASP A 155 -3.81 4.09 -4.06
N THR A 156 -3.98 2.79 -4.24
CA THR A 156 -4.72 1.91 -3.33
C THR A 156 -3.84 1.17 -2.32
N VAL A 157 -3.01 1.92 -1.58
CA VAL A 157 -2.12 1.36 -0.54
C VAL A 157 -2.65 1.69 0.85
N TYR A 158 -3.08 0.68 1.59
CA TYR A 158 -3.81 0.83 2.84
C TYR A 158 -3.08 0.22 4.04
N THR A 159 -3.40 0.74 5.21
CA THR A 159 -3.00 0.18 6.50
C THR A 159 -4.15 0.28 7.50
N PHE A 160 -4.26 -0.70 8.38
CA PHE A 160 -5.18 -0.65 9.51
C PHE A 160 -4.51 0.02 10.71
N GLU A 161 -4.93 1.24 11.02
CA GLU A 161 -4.39 2.04 12.12
C GLU A 161 -5.33 1.98 13.34
N LEU A 162 -4.78 1.57 14.48
CA LEU A 162 -5.46 1.72 15.77
C LEU A 162 -5.24 3.13 16.31
N LEU A 163 -6.34 3.81 16.64
CA LEU A 163 -6.35 5.16 17.22
C LEU A 163 -6.37 5.15 18.75
N VAL A 164 -6.45 3.95 19.35
CA VAL A 164 -6.44 3.72 20.79
C VAL A 164 -5.20 2.96 21.20
N LYS A 165 -4.79 3.11 22.47
CA LYS A 165 -3.70 2.34 23.03
C LYS A 165 -4.09 0.86 23.09
N PRO A 166 -3.30 -0.06 22.49
CA PRO A 166 -3.64 -1.48 22.50
C PRO A 166 -3.44 -2.08 23.90
N ASP A 167 -4.39 -2.93 24.30
CA ASP A 167 -4.28 -3.83 25.44
C ASP A 167 -3.98 -5.26 24.97
N PHE A 168 -2.72 -5.67 25.10
CA PHE A 168 -2.27 -6.99 24.67
C PHE A 168 -2.67 -8.12 25.62
N SER A 169 -3.23 -7.82 26.80
CA SER A 169 -3.78 -8.84 27.71
C SER A 169 -5.09 -9.41 27.20
N LYS A 170 -5.86 -8.62 26.44
CA LYS A 170 -7.13 -8.98 25.81
C LYS A 170 -7.07 -8.74 24.30
N PRO A 171 -6.28 -9.51 23.55
CA PRO A 171 -5.99 -9.23 22.13
C PRO A 171 -7.23 -9.29 21.23
N TRP A 172 -8.29 -10.03 21.60
CA TRP A 172 -9.56 -10.01 20.86
C TRP A 172 -10.23 -8.63 20.84
N LYS A 173 -10.00 -7.78 21.87
CA LYS A 173 -10.52 -6.40 21.91
C LYS A 173 -9.83 -5.46 20.91
N LEU A 174 -8.74 -5.92 20.28
CA LEU A 174 -8.05 -5.19 19.23
C LEU A 174 -8.56 -5.57 17.83
N LEU A 175 -9.58 -6.43 17.76
CA LEU A 175 -10.16 -6.87 16.51
C LEU A 175 -11.39 -6.04 16.15
N ILE A 176 -11.67 -5.96 14.85
CA ILE A 176 -12.65 -5.06 14.24
C ILE A 176 -14.07 -5.13 14.80
N HIS A 177 -14.47 -6.21 15.46
CA HIS A 177 -15.80 -6.34 16.07
C HIS A 177 -15.98 -5.50 17.34
N ASP A 178 -14.87 -5.17 18.02
CA ASP A 178 -14.85 -4.35 19.23
C ASP A 178 -14.41 -2.90 18.97
N LEU A 179 -14.20 -2.55 17.71
CA LEU A 179 -13.64 -1.26 17.33
C LEU A 179 -14.65 -0.47 16.50
N GLU A 180 -14.84 0.80 16.87
CA GLU A 180 -15.63 1.76 16.10
C GLU A 180 -14.77 2.49 15.06
N GLU A 181 -15.17 2.42 13.77
CA GLU A 181 -14.47 3.09 12.67
C GLU A 181 -14.50 4.61 12.85
N GLY A 182 -13.35 5.27 12.64
CA GLY A 182 -13.18 6.71 12.78
C GLY A 182 -12.87 7.17 14.21
N LYS A 183 -13.25 6.40 15.24
CA LYS A 183 -12.94 6.70 16.65
C LYS A 183 -11.82 5.84 17.21
N GLN A 184 -11.90 4.52 17.06
CA GLN A 184 -10.93 3.58 17.62
C GLN A 184 -9.98 3.00 16.58
N TYR A 185 -10.38 2.99 15.31
CA TYR A 185 -9.52 2.60 14.21
C TYR A 185 -9.82 3.35 12.92
N ARG A 186 -8.88 3.31 11.97
CA ARG A 186 -9.10 3.73 10.58
C ARG A 186 -8.43 2.74 9.64
N TYR A 187 -9.13 2.42 8.55
CA TYR A 187 -8.50 1.76 7.40
C TYR A 187 -8.04 2.83 6.43
N LEU A 188 -6.79 3.27 6.61
CA LEU A 188 -6.26 4.49 6.04
C LEU A 188 -5.54 4.21 4.72
N ASN A 189 -5.88 4.97 3.67
CA ASN A 189 -5.06 5.02 2.47
C ASN A 189 -3.82 5.88 2.75
N LEU A 190 -2.63 5.27 2.72
CA LEU A 190 -1.36 5.96 2.97
C LEU A 190 -1.09 7.08 1.97
N VAL A 191 -1.51 6.87 0.71
CA VAL A 191 -1.30 7.83 -0.39
C VAL A 191 -2.14 9.10 -0.22
N GLU A 192 -3.23 9.02 0.53
CA GLU A 192 -4.14 10.15 0.76
C GLU A 192 -3.74 11.04 1.93
N THR A 193 -2.79 10.60 2.76
CA THR A 193 -2.37 11.32 3.97
C THR A 193 -1.71 12.67 3.63
N PRO A 194 -1.87 13.71 4.47
CA PRO A 194 -1.27 15.02 4.22
C PRO A 194 0.25 14.95 4.07
N ILE A 195 0.92 14.23 4.99
CA ILE A 195 2.38 14.03 5.00
C ILE A 195 2.84 13.43 3.67
N PHE A 196 2.09 12.46 3.16
CA PHE A 196 2.42 11.82 1.90
C PHE A 196 2.19 12.73 0.69
N LYS A 197 1.08 13.48 0.65
CA LYS A 197 0.81 14.47 -0.40
C LYS A 197 1.84 15.59 -0.44
N GLU A 198 2.36 16.00 0.71
CA GLU A 198 3.46 16.95 0.81
C GLU A 198 4.76 16.33 0.31
N SER A 199 5.08 15.11 0.77
CA SER A 199 6.28 14.38 0.36
C SER A 199 6.31 14.07 -1.14
N SER A 200 5.18 13.72 -1.75
CA SER A 200 5.10 13.41 -3.18
C SER A 200 5.32 14.65 -4.05
N LYS A 201 4.76 15.81 -3.64
CA LYS A 201 5.06 17.11 -4.27
C LYS A 201 6.54 17.45 -4.15
N ASP A 202 7.12 17.26 -2.98
CA ASP A 202 8.54 17.51 -2.76
C ASP A 202 9.45 16.58 -3.57
N ILE A 203 9.10 15.30 -3.72
CA ILE A 203 9.85 14.36 -4.58
C ILE A 203 9.79 14.80 -6.05
N LEU A 204 8.60 15.16 -6.54
CA LEU A 204 8.42 15.70 -7.90
C LEU A 204 9.26 16.96 -8.09
N ILE A 205 9.19 17.91 -7.16
CA ILE A 205 9.95 19.16 -7.24
C ILE A 205 11.46 18.92 -7.11
N ARG A 206 11.91 17.98 -6.27
CA ARG A 206 13.34 17.71 -6.03
C ARG A 206 13.98 16.78 -7.05
N THR A 207 13.22 16.13 -7.93
CA THR A 207 13.84 15.32 -8.99
C THR A 207 14.73 16.21 -9.86
N THR A 208 16.04 16.04 -9.71
CA THR A 208 17.10 16.82 -10.34
C THR A 208 16.90 17.01 -11.85
N PRO A 209 16.44 16.01 -12.63
CA PRO A 209 16.15 16.19 -14.05
C PRO A 209 15.06 17.24 -14.33
N LEU A 210 14.02 17.32 -13.49
CA LEU A 210 12.94 18.28 -13.63
C LEU A 210 13.42 19.70 -13.31
N ILE A 211 14.16 19.89 -12.22
CA ILE A 211 14.73 21.20 -11.86
C ILE A 211 15.68 21.68 -12.96
N ILE A 212 16.60 20.82 -13.42
CA ILE A 212 17.54 21.16 -14.51
C ILE A 212 16.78 21.52 -15.78
N SER A 213 15.72 20.78 -16.11
CA SER A 213 14.86 21.03 -17.25
C SER A 213 14.14 22.39 -17.15
N ILE A 214 13.58 22.73 -15.99
CA ILE A 214 12.91 24.02 -15.75
C ILE A 214 13.92 25.18 -15.84
N ILE A 215 15.05 25.07 -15.12
CA ILE A 215 16.11 26.10 -15.12
C ILE A 215 16.67 26.26 -16.54
N GLY A 216 16.99 25.16 -17.22
CA GLY A 216 17.51 25.18 -18.59
C GLY A 216 16.53 25.84 -19.55
N THR A 217 15.24 25.52 -19.46
CA THR A 217 14.20 26.14 -20.29
C THR A 217 14.12 27.65 -20.05
N ALA A 218 14.10 28.08 -18.79
CA ALA A 218 14.07 29.51 -18.45
C ALA A 218 15.31 30.27 -18.96
N LEU A 219 16.50 29.67 -18.84
CA LEU A 219 17.77 30.25 -19.27
C LEU A 219 17.83 30.41 -20.80
N PHE A 220 17.35 29.41 -21.54
CA PHE A 220 17.26 29.48 -23.00
C PHE A 220 16.24 30.50 -23.50
N VAL A 221 15.09 30.63 -22.82
CA VAL A 221 14.11 31.68 -23.14
C VAL A 221 14.72 33.07 -22.93
N ALA A 222 15.44 33.28 -21.82
CA ALA A 222 16.12 34.53 -21.53
C ALA A 222 17.23 34.86 -22.56
N LEU A 223 18.05 33.86 -22.93
CA LEU A 223 19.07 33.99 -23.98
C LEU A 223 18.47 34.31 -25.34
N THR A 224 17.34 33.68 -25.69
CA THR A 224 16.63 33.95 -26.95
C THR A 224 16.15 35.39 -26.99
N LEU A 225 15.49 35.86 -25.92
CA LEU A 225 15.05 37.24 -25.79
C LEU A 225 16.22 38.23 -25.91
N ALA A 226 17.32 38.00 -25.19
CA ALA A 226 18.51 38.85 -25.25
C ALA A 226 19.15 38.87 -26.65
N ALA A 227 19.25 37.72 -27.32
CA ALA A 227 19.78 37.63 -28.68
C ALA A 227 18.88 38.34 -29.69
N THR A 228 17.55 38.21 -29.57
CA THR A 228 16.58 38.93 -30.40
C THR A 228 16.71 40.44 -30.22
N PHE A 229 16.90 40.92 -28.99
CA PHE A 229 17.11 42.34 -28.70
C PHE A 229 18.44 42.87 -29.24
N ALA A 230 19.54 42.11 -29.12
CA ALA A 230 20.87 42.55 -29.50
C ALA A 230 21.18 42.43 -31.00
N PHE A 231 20.71 41.36 -31.64
CA PHE A 231 21.08 41.01 -33.03
C PHE A 231 19.91 41.03 -34.00
N GLY A 232 18.69 41.28 -33.50
CA GLY A 232 17.48 41.23 -34.30
C GLY A 232 16.98 39.81 -34.58
N ASN A 233 15.73 39.72 -35.03
CA ASN A 233 15.01 38.44 -35.16
C ASN A 233 15.55 37.53 -36.29
N ASN A 234 16.27 38.10 -37.27
CA ASN A 234 16.78 37.40 -38.44
C ASN A 234 18.24 36.95 -38.31
N SER A 235 18.88 37.17 -37.16
CA SER A 235 20.25 36.71 -36.98
C SER A 235 20.29 35.17 -36.90
N ALA A 236 21.29 34.55 -37.53
CA ALA A 236 21.50 33.10 -37.45
C ALA A 236 21.67 32.63 -35.99
N ILE A 237 22.23 33.48 -35.13
CA ILE A 237 22.41 33.22 -33.70
C ILE A 237 21.05 33.13 -33.00
N THR A 238 20.14 34.06 -33.28
CA THR A 238 18.77 34.06 -32.72
C THR A 238 18.00 32.81 -33.13
N GLN A 239 18.12 32.38 -34.40
CA GLN A 239 17.46 31.19 -34.91
C GLN A 239 17.99 29.90 -34.27
N VAL A 240 19.31 29.77 -34.10
CA VAL A 240 19.92 28.61 -33.44
C VAL A 240 19.50 28.52 -31.97
N ILE A 241 19.55 29.63 -31.23
CA ILE A 241 19.15 29.66 -29.81
C ILE A 241 17.65 29.33 -29.67
N SER A 242 16.80 29.89 -30.52
CA SER A 242 15.35 29.63 -30.52
C SER A 242 15.01 28.16 -30.83
N THR A 243 15.71 27.55 -31.80
CA THR A 243 15.50 26.15 -32.18
C THR A 243 15.91 25.20 -31.06
N VAL A 244 17.08 25.43 -30.45
CA VAL A 244 17.57 24.64 -29.31
C VAL A 244 16.66 24.83 -28.10
N GLY A 245 16.25 26.07 -27.82
CA GLY A 245 15.31 26.39 -26.74
C GLY A 245 13.95 25.70 -26.90
N THR A 246 13.43 25.63 -28.13
CA THR A 246 12.17 24.94 -28.44
C THR A 246 12.31 23.43 -28.31
N ALA A 247 13.40 22.84 -28.82
CA ALA A 247 13.66 21.41 -28.69
C ALA A 247 13.80 20.99 -27.22
N LEU A 248 14.53 21.79 -26.42
CA LEU A 248 14.63 21.60 -24.97
C LEU A 248 13.28 21.82 -24.29
N GLY A 249 12.50 22.83 -24.67
CA GLY A 249 11.16 23.08 -24.13
C GLY A 249 10.21 21.90 -24.38
N ILE A 250 10.18 21.37 -25.60
CA ILE A 250 9.41 20.15 -25.95
C ILE A 250 9.90 18.96 -25.13
N THR A 251 11.22 18.78 -25.00
CA THR A 251 11.81 17.70 -24.21
C THR A 251 11.45 17.84 -22.73
N SER A 252 11.51 19.05 -22.18
CA SER A 252 11.10 19.39 -20.82
C SER A 252 9.62 19.09 -20.59
N PHE A 253 8.73 19.55 -21.48
CA PHE A 253 7.31 19.23 -21.43
C PHE A 253 7.06 17.73 -21.56
N PHE A 254 7.77 17.05 -22.45
CA PHE A 254 7.70 15.60 -22.59
C PHE A 254 8.14 14.90 -21.30
N LEU A 255 9.21 15.35 -20.63
CA LEU A 255 9.65 14.79 -19.36
C LEU A 255 8.71 15.11 -18.18
N ILE A 256 8.01 16.25 -18.23
CA ILE A 256 6.99 16.61 -17.24
C ILE A 256 5.75 15.73 -17.41
N TYR A 257 5.27 15.56 -18.64
CA TYR A 257 4.06 14.78 -18.94
C TYR A 257 4.34 13.27 -19.02
N PHE A 258 5.57 12.88 -19.35
CA PHE A 258 6.06 11.52 -19.50
C PHE A 258 7.43 11.38 -18.82
N PRO A 259 7.50 11.43 -17.47
CA PRO A 259 8.76 11.27 -16.74
C PRO A 259 9.47 9.99 -17.18
N ILE A 260 10.80 10.04 -17.38
CA ILE A 260 11.61 8.89 -17.79
C ILE A 260 11.38 7.76 -16.78
N ARG A 261 10.57 6.79 -17.19
CA ARG A 261 10.27 5.59 -16.41
C ARG A 261 11.43 4.64 -16.65
N GLY A 262 12.35 4.54 -15.70
CA GLY A 262 13.47 3.60 -15.77
C GLY A 262 12.95 2.18 -16.04
N LYS A 263 13.49 1.55 -17.10
CA LYS A 263 13.32 0.11 -17.40
C LYS A 263 14.03 -0.73 -16.34
#